data_AF-C9Y9Y5-F1
#
_entry.id   AF-C9Y9Y5-F1
#
_cell.length_a   1.000
_cell.length_b   1.000
_cell.length_c   1.000
_cell.angle_alpha   90.00
_cell.angle_beta   90.00
_cell.angle_gamma   90.00
#
_symmetry.space_group_name_H-M   'P 1'
#
loop_
_entity.id
_entity.type
_entity.pdbx_description
1 polymer ?
#
loop_
_entity_poly.entity_id
_entity_poly.type
_entity_poly.pdbx_seq_one_letter_code
_entity_poly.pdbx_strand_id
1 'polypeptide(L)'
;MTAGLGYFYLDGLLAWVTQLLESMDWLQMMWSWLESVGAGKLKTVLVPLIVILMLTPLVLVGCLFVVATLMAPMIVQLVAKRRFPTLEKAAGASYFASVGWAAMSTIAALLALMLSMPLWLVPPLVLILPPLIWGWLTYRVMAFDALADHASAEERREIFKRHRWWLLGMGVVTGYMGAAPSLVWSLGFMAVALAPFLVPLSIWLYTLIFAFSSLWFSHYGLSALQSLRAQRSPDTATTQMPLVVDTVDMELL
;
A
#
# COMPACT_ATOMS: atom_id res chain seq x y z
N MET A 1 24.39 18.06 -13.18
CA MET A 1 24.33 18.45 -11.75
C MET A 1 24.07 17.28 -10.79
N THR A 2 23.56 16.12 -11.26
CA THR A 2 23.28 14.94 -10.44
C THR A 2 24.52 14.14 -9.98
N ALA A 3 25.63 14.17 -10.72
CA ALA A 3 26.85 13.46 -10.33
C ALA A 3 27.59 14.09 -9.13
N GLY A 4 27.52 15.42 -8.96
CA GLY A 4 28.20 16.14 -7.87
C GLY A 4 27.53 15.94 -6.52
N LEU A 5 26.20 15.86 -6.48
CA LEU A 5 25.46 15.58 -5.25
C LEU A 5 25.70 14.14 -4.78
N GLY A 6 25.74 13.17 -5.70
CA GLY A 6 26.07 11.79 -5.36
C GLY A 6 27.43 11.69 -4.64
N TYR A 7 28.47 12.33 -5.18
CA TYR A 7 29.82 12.28 -4.63
C TYR A 7 29.91 12.88 -3.21
N PHE A 8 29.39 14.09 -2.99
CA PHE A 8 29.45 14.75 -1.67
C PHE A 8 28.63 14.04 -0.58
N TYR A 9 27.43 13.55 -0.92
CA TYR A 9 26.61 12.84 0.05
C TYR A 9 27.11 11.42 0.30
N LEU A 10 27.66 10.73 -0.71
CA LEU A 10 28.24 9.38 -0.56
C LEU A 10 29.51 9.40 0.29
N ASP A 11 30.41 10.36 0.08
CA ASP A 11 31.64 10.46 0.88
C ASP A 11 31.30 10.71 2.36
N GLY A 12 30.33 11.58 2.63
CA GLY A 12 29.83 11.82 4.00
C GLY A 12 29.17 10.59 4.62
N LEU A 13 28.38 9.82 3.86
CA LEU A 13 27.73 8.59 4.31
C LEU A 13 28.74 7.47 4.56
N LEU A 14 29.73 7.31 3.68
CA LEU A 14 30.83 6.37 3.83
C LEU A 14 31.65 6.70 5.09
N ALA A 15 31.99 7.98 5.30
CA ALA A 15 32.68 8.43 6.49
C ALA A 15 31.86 8.15 7.77
N TRP A 16 30.57 8.47 7.76
CA TRP A 16 29.68 8.24 8.90
C TRP A 16 29.51 6.75 9.23
N VAL A 17 29.27 5.89 8.23
CA VAL A 17 29.17 4.43 8.42
C VAL A 17 30.50 3.84 8.87
N THR A 18 31.63 4.32 8.34
CA THR A 18 32.96 3.89 8.81
C THR A 18 33.14 4.23 10.27
N GLN A 19 32.81 5.46 10.68
CA GLN A 19 32.89 5.90 12.06
C GLN A 19 31.96 5.11 13.00
N LEU A 20 30.78 4.73 12.52
CA LEU A 20 29.81 3.93 13.26
C LEU A 20 30.23 2.45 13.40
N LEU A 21 30.91 1.91 12.39
CA LEU A 21 31.53 0.58 12.45
C LEU A 21 32.75 0.58 13.36
N GLU A 22 33.51 1.67 13.38
CA GLU A 22 34.67 1.85 14.25
C GLU A 22 34.30 2.12 15.70
N SER A 23 33.12 2.67 16.00
CA SER A 23 32.66 2.85 17.38
C SER A 23 32.21 1.54 18.08
N MET A 24 32.18 0.43 17.34
CA MET A 24 31.76 -0.88 17.83
C MET A 24 32.98 -1.73 18.22
N ASP A 25 33.24 -1.87 19.52
CA ASP A 25 34.43 -2.56 20.04
C ASP A 25 34.56 -4.03 19.57
N TRP A 26 33.44 -4.75 19.47
CA TRP A 26 33.41 -6.14 19.00
C TRP A 26 33.77 -6.27 17.51
N LEU A 27 33.41 -5.26 16.70
CA LEU A 27 33.74 -5.17 15.29
C LEU A 27 35.24 -4.91 15.12
N GLN A 28 35.84 -4.05 15.95
CA GLN A 28 37.28 -3.84 15.93
C GLN A 28 38.07 -5.11 16.27
N MET A 29 37.61 -5.88 17.25
CA MET A 29 38.23 -7.17 17.60
C MET A 29 38.11 -8.20 16.47
N MET A 30 36.98 -8.20 15.75
CA MET A 30 36.81 -9.02 14.55
C MET A 30 37.71 -8.55 13.40
N TRP A 31 37.86 -7.24 13.19
CA TRP A 31 38.72 -6.68 12.16
C TRP A 31 40.20 -6.95 12.41
N SER A 32 40.68 -6.81 13.65
CA SER A 32 42.07 -7.08 13.99
C SER A 32 42.42 -8.56 13.82
N TRP A 33 41.49 -9.47 14.16
CA TRP A 33 41.63 -10.89 13.84
C TRP A 33 41.68 -11.11 12.33
N LEU A 34 40.81 -10.47 11.55
CA LEU A 34 40.74 -10.63 10.10
C LEU A 34 41.98 -10.08 9.38
N GLU A 35 42.56 -8.98 9.89
CA GLU A 35 43.84 -8.44 9.45
C GLU A 35 44.98 -9.42 9.73
N SER A 36 44.96 -10.11 10.88
CA SER A 36 45.97 -11.12 11.22
C SER A 36 45.99 -12.33 10.27
N VAL A 37 44.88 -12.61 9.58
CA VAL A 37 44.74 -13.70 8.58
C VAL A 37 44.98 -13.18 7.14
N GLY A 38 45.35 -11.89 6.97
CA GLY A 38 45.68 -11.29 5.68
C GLY A 38 44.46 -10.77 4.89
N ALA A 39 43.28 -10.74 5.50
CA ALA A 39 42.02 -10.29 4.88
C ALA A 39 41.68 -8.81 5.18
N GLY A 40 42.68 -7.97 5.49
CA GLY A 40 42.47 -6.53 5.77
C GLY A 40 41.83 -5.73 4.62
N LYS A 41 41.97 -6.19 3.36
CA LYS A 41 41.28 -5.59 2.20
C LYS A 41 39.77 -5.83 2.18
N LEU A 42 39.22 -6.65 3.08
CA LEU A 42 37.77 -6.88 3.13
C LEU A 42 37.03 -5.59 3.57
N LYS A 43 37.62 -4.79 4.46
CA LYS A 43 37.03 -3.53 4.96
C LYS A 43 36.77 -2.53 3.84
N THR A 44 37.65 -2.43 2.85
CA THR A 44 37.50 -1.49 1.72
C THR A 44 36.37 -1.85 0.76
N VAL A 45 35.95 -3.11 0.70
CA VAL A 45 34.81 -3.55 -0.12
C VAL A 45 33.53 -3.61 0.71
N LEU A 46 33.64 -4.01 1.98
CA LEU A 46 32.49 -4.23 2.84
C LEU A 46 31.78 -2.94 3.25
N VAL A 47 32.52 -1.86 3.52
CA VAL A 47 31.94 -0.57 3.91
C VAL A 47 31.06 0.02 2.78
N PRO A 48 31.55 0.15 1.53
CA PRO A 48 30.69 0.56 0.42
C PRO A 48 29.49 -0.36 0.19
N LEU A 49 29.67 -1.67 0.36
CA LEU A 49 28.58 -2.64 0.21
C LEU A 49 27.48 -2.42 1.25
N ILE A 50 27.84 -2.20 2.52
CA ILE A 50 26.89 -1.88 3.61
C ILE A 50 26.14 -0.57 3.30
N VAL A 51 26.86 0.45 2.84
CA VAL A 51 26.25 1.73 2.44
C VAL A 51 25.26 1.52 1.31
N ILE A 52 25.61 0.80 0.25
CA ILE A 52 24.69 0.50 -0.86
C ILE A 52 23.48 -0.30 -0.37
N LEU A 53 23.69 -1.30 0.47
CA LEU A 53 22.63 -2.18 0.99
C LEU A 53 21.66 -1.44 1.94
N MET A 54 22.14 -0.44 2.68
CA MET A 54 21.32 0.43 3.54
C MET A 54 20.61 1.53 2.74
N LEU A 55 21.35 2.20 1.84
CA LEU A 55 20.87 3.35 1.10
C LEU A 55 19.82 2.97 0.07
N THR A 56 20.02 1.85 -0.64
CA THR A 56 19.10 1.37 -1.68
C THR A 56 17.66 1.17 -1.17
N PRO A 57 17.39 0.39 -0.10
CA PRO A 57 16.03 0.23 0.42
C PRO A 57 15.49 1.54 1.01
N LEU A 58 16.33 2.36 1.66
CA LEU A 58 15.87 3.63 2.24
C LEU A 58 15.40 4.61 1.16
N VAL A 59 16.16 4.73 0.06
CA VAL A 59 15.78 5.55 -1.10
C VAL A 59 14.53 4.98 -1.75
N LEU A 60 14.44 3.67 -1.94
CA LEU A 60 13.24 3.03 -2.50
C LEU A 60 12.00 3.32 -1.64
N VAL A 61 12.08 3.14 -0.32
CA VAL A 61 10.99 3.44 0.62
C VAL A 61 10.63 4.92 0.58
N GLY A 62 11.62 5.82 0.55
CA GLY A 62 11.39 7.26 0.45
C GLY A 62 10.70 7.65 -0.86
N CYS A 63 11.15 7.12 -2.00
CA CYS A 63 10.51 7.32 -3.29
C CYS A 63 9.08 6.76 -3.31
N LEU A 64 8.87 5.53 -2.81
CA LEU A 64 7.54 4.93 -2.71
C LEU A 64 6.61 5.74 -1.81
N PHE A 65 7.12 6.26 -0.69
CA PHE A 65 6.37 7.10 0.23
C PHE A 65 5.95 8.40 -0.44
N VAL A 66 6.86 9.08 -1.14
CA VAL A 66 6.54 10.31 -1.88
C VAL A 66 5.53 10.03 -3.00
N VAL A 67 5.71 8.96 -3.77
CA VAL A 67 4.77 8.57 -4.83
C VAL A 67 3.41 8.20 -4.25
N ALA A 68 3.35 7.40 -3.20
CA ALA A 68 2.09 7.00 -2.56
C ALA A 68 1.36 8.19 -1.95
N THR A 69 2.06 9.11 -1.29
CA THR A 69 1.46 10.28 -0.63
C THR A 69 1.08 11.40 -1.59
N LEU A 70 1.74 11.53 -2.75
CA LEU A 70 1.45 12.60 -3.72
C LEU A 70 0.66 12.13 -4.93
N MET A 71 1.02 11.00 -5.55
CA MET A 71 0.35 10.53 -6.77
C MET A 71 -0.99 9.86 -6.49
N ALA A 72 -1.08 9.01 -5.47
CA ALA A 72 -2.33 8.30 -5.16
C ALA A 72 -3.50 9.29 -4.95
N PRO A 73 -3.40 10.33 -4.09
CA PRO A 73 -4.52 11.26 -3.92
C PRO A 73 -4.81 12.10 -5.18
N MET A 74 -3.80 12.42 -6.01
CA MET A 74 -4.04 13.13 -7.27
C MET A 74 -4.83 12.29 -8.28
N ILE A 75 -4.53 11.00 -8.41
CA ILE A 75 -5.25 10.07 -9.28
C ILE A 75 -6.69 9.90 -8.79
N VAL A 76 -6.89 9.72 -7.48
CA VAL A 76 -8.22 9.60 -6.87
C VAL A 76 -9.04 10.87 -7.09
N GLN A 77 -8.45 12.06 -6.88
CA GLN A 77 -9.13 13.32 -7.14
C GLN A 77 -9.50 13.52 -8.60
N LEU A 78 -8.65 13.07 -9.54
CA LEU A 78 -8.93 13.17 -10.98
C LEU A 78 -10.10 12.26 -11.38
N VAL A 79 -10.16 11.04 -10.84
CA VAL A 79 -11.29 10.11 -11.07
C VAL A 79 -12.56 10.62 -10.40
N ALA A 80 -12.49 11.09 -9.16
CA ALA A 80 -13.65 11.64 -8.45
C ALA A 80 -14.24 12.83 -9.23
N LYS A 81 -13.40 13.78 -9.65
CA LYS A 81 -13.84 14.96 -10.43
C LYS A 81 -14.38 14.62 -11.81
N ARG A 82 -13.80 13.64 -12.52
CA ARG A 82 -14.23 13.30 -13.90
C ARG A 82 -15.37 12.29 -13.99
N ARG A 83 -15.44 11.32 -13.08
CA ARG A 83 -16.41 10.20 -13.16
C ARG A 83 -17.54 10.30 -12.15
N PHE A 84 -17.34 10.97 -11.02
CA PHE A 84 -18.35 11.07 -9.96
C PHE A 84 -18.54 12.52 -9.47
N PRO A 85 -18.83 13.49 -10.37
CA PRO A 85 -18.93 14.90 -9.99
C PRO A 85 -20.08 15.21 -9.02
N THR A 86 -21.09 14.32 -8.94
CA THR A 86 -22.26 14.48 -8.07
C THR A 86 -22.09 13.86 -6.68
N LEU A 87 -20.95 13.21 -6.39
CA LEU A 87 -20.69 12.64 -5.06
C LEU A 87 -20.18 13.72 -4.10
N GLU A 88 -21.03 14.16 -3.17
CA GLU A 88 -20.63 15.07 -2.12
C GLU A 88 -19.64 14.42 -1.14
N LYS A 89 -18.60 15.19 -0.75
CA LYS A 89 -17.63 14.81 0.28
C LYS A 89 -18.32 14.79 1.64
N ALA A 90 -18.63 13.61 2.16
CA ALA A 90 -19.10 13.47 3.54
C ALA A 90 -17.88 13.39 4.46
N ALA A 91 -17.56 14.50 5.15
CA ALA A 91 -16.55 14.65 6.23
C ALA A 91 -15.53 13.50 6.30
N GLY A 92 -14.49 13.60 5.47
CA GLY A 92 -13.54 12.52 5.23
C GLY A 92 -12.77 12.08 6.49
N ALA A 93 -12.37 10.82 6.53
CA ALA A 93 -11.53 10.30 7.59
C ALA A 93 -10.21 11.08 7.67
N SER A 94 -9.86 11.57 8.86
CA SER A 94 -8.60 12.29 9.09
C SER A 94 -7.40 11.45 8.65
N TYR A 95 -6.33 12.08 8.17
CA TYR A 95 -5.06 11.43 7.83
C TYR A 95 -4.57 10.46 8.91
N PHE A 96 -4.74 10.82 10.19
CA PHE A 96 -4.41 9.96 11.34
C PHE A 96 -5.25 8.68 11.41
N ALA A 97 -6.51 8.73 10.95
CA ALA A 97 -7.36 7.55 10.88
C ALA A 97 -6.88 6.58 9.80
N SER A 98 -6.39 7.07 8.65
CA SER A 98 -5.75 6.23 7.62
C SER A 98 -4.46 5.59 8.12
N VAL A 99 -3.59 6.37 8.77
CA VAL A 99 -2.35 5.85 9.36
C VAL A 99 -2.63 4.78 10.43
N GLY A 100 -3.57 5.06 11.33
CA GLY A 100 -3.98 4.10 12.36
C GLY A 100 -4.60 2.83 11.77
N TRP A 101 -5.42 2.96 10.73
CA TRP A 101 -6.01 1.82 10.04
C TRP A 101 -4.98 0.97 9.30
N ALA A 102 -4.03 1.60 8.63
CA ALA A 102 -2.90 0.92 7.99
C ALA A 102 -2.05 0.19 9.03
N ALA A 103 -1.69 0.84 10.14
CA ALA A 103 -0.92 0.23 11.22
C ALA A 103 -1.63 -0.99 11.82
N MET A 104 -2.93 -0.88 12.15
CA MET A 104 -3.72 -2.00 12.65
C MET A 104 -3.80 -3.14 11.63
N SER A 105 -3.97 -2.82 10.36
CA SER A 105 -4.03 -3.83 9.29
C SER A 105 -2.69 -4.54 9.11
N THR A 106 -1.58 -3.81 9.19
CA THR A 106 -0.22 -4.37 9.17
C THR A 106 0.02 -5.30 10.35
N ILE A 107 -0.33 -4.90 11.58
CA ILE A 107 -0.21 -5.75 12.76
C ILE A 107 -1.06 -7.02 12.59
N ALA A 108 -2.30 -6.89 12.12
CA ALA A 108 -3.16 -8.03 11.85
C ALA A 108 -2.58 -8.97 10.78
N ALA A 109 -1.96 -8.43 9.73
CA ALA A 109 -1.29 -9.21 8.70
C ALA A 109 -0.05 -9.94 9.24
N LEU A 110 0.74 -9.30 10.10
CA LEU A 110 1.88 -9.93 10.77
C LEU A 110 1.44 -11.09 11.66
N LEU A 111 0.37 -10.90 12.43
CA LEU A 111 -0.22 -11.98 13.25
C LEU A 111 -0.75 -13.12 12.37
N ALA A 112 -1.43 -12.81 11.27
CA ALA A 112 -1.90 -13.81 10.31
C ALA A 112 -0.74 -14.59 9.67
N LEU A 113 0.36 -13.92 9.31
CA LEU A 113 1.56 -14.56 8.80
C LEU A 113 2.18 -15.50 9.84
N MET A 114 2.32 -15.04 11.07
CA MET A 114 2.90 -15.84 12.16
C MET A 114 2.02 -17.07 12.46
N LEU A 115 0.70 -16.91 12.44
CA LEU A 115 -0.24 -18.02 12.61
C LEU A 115 -0.29 -18.96 11.39
N SER A 116 0.09 -18.47 10.20
CA SER A 116 0.14 -19.27 8.97
C SER A 116 1.36 -20.18 8.89
N MET A 117 2.44 -19.90 9.62
CA MET A 117 3.67 -20.71 9.64
C MET A 117 3.44 -22.22 9.82
N PRO A 118 2.66 -22.71 10.80
CA PRO A 118 2.38 -24.15 10.93
C PRO A 118 1.61 -24.73 9.74
N LEU A 119 0.79 -23.92 9.06
CA LEU A 119 0.01 -24.35 7.89
C LEU A 119 0.88 -24.48 6.62
N TRP A 120 2.10 -23.95 6.62
CA TRP A 120 3.02 -24.04 5.47
C TRP A 120 3.59 -25.45 5.24
N LEU A 121 3.43 -26.37 6.20
CA LEU A 121 3.80 -27.78 6.04
C LEU A 121 2.99 -28.50 4.95
N VAL A 122 1.88 -27.91 4.50
CA VAL A 122 1.03 -28.44 3.43
C VAL A 122 1.34 -27.70 2.12
N PRO A 123 2.00 -28.35 1.13
CA PRO A 123 2.49 -27.70 -0.09
C PRO A 123 1.47 -26.83 -0.85
N PRO A 124 0.20 -27.23 -1.06
CA PRO A 124 -0.77 -26.37 -1.75
C PRO A 124 -1.16 -25.12 -0.94
N LEU A 125 -1.10 -25.15 0.39
CA LEU A 125 -1.49 -24.00 1.23
C LEU A 125 -0.44 -22.88 1.18
N VAL A 126 0.84 -23.21 1.00
CA VAL A 126 1.93 -22.22 0.86
C VAL A 126 1.75 -21.33 -0.36
N LEU A 127 1.12 -21.82 -1.43
CA LEU A 127 0.86 -21.03 -2.63
C LEU A 127 -0.36 -20.11 -2.47
N ILE A 128 -1.30 -20.46 -1.58
CA ILE A 128 -2.59 -19.76 -1.44
C ILE A 128 -2.56 -18.76 -0.29
N LEU A 129 -2.00 -19.15 0.87
CA LEU A 129 -2.04 -18.36 2.10
C LEU A 129 -1.32 -17.01 1.97
N PRO A 130 -0.08 -16.91 1.47
CA PRO A 130 0.60 -15.63 1.37
C PRO A 130 -0.13 -14.63 0.45
N PRO A 131 -0.56 -15.01 -0.78
CA PRO A 131 -1.35 -14.12 -1.62
C PRO A 131 -2.70 -13.75 -1.02
N LEU A 132 -3.33 -14.65 -0.25
CA LEU A 132 -4.58 -14.35 0.43
C LEU A 132 -4.41 -13.34 1.56
N ILE A 133 -3.36 -13.48 2.38
CA ILE A 133 -3.03 -12.54 3.47
C ILE A 133 -2.63 -11.19 2.88
N TRP A 134 -1.79 -11.18 1.85
CA TRP A 134 -1.40 -9.96 1.15
C TRP A 134 -2.59 -9.29 0.48
N GLY A 135 -3.40 -10.03 -0.26
CA GLY A 135 -4.61 -9.50 -0.88
C GLY A 135 -5.59 -8.94 0.15
N TRP A 136 -5.71 -9.61 1.29
CA TRP A 136 -6.51 -9.12 2.42
C TRP A 136 -6.01 -7.77 2.95
N LEU A 137 -4.71 -7.64 3.16
CA LEU A 137 -4.08 -6.40 3.59
C LEU A 137 -4.27 -5.29 2.55
N THR A 138 -3.97 -5.58 1.29
CA THR A 138 -4.05 -4.64 0.17
C THR A 138 -5.46 -4.07 0.03
N TYR A 139 -6.50 -4.89 0.03
CA TYR A 139 -7.86 -4.34 -0.08
C TYR A 139 -8.24 -3.53 1.15
N ARG A 140 -7.83 -3.92 2.37
CA ARG A 140 -8.19 -3.18 3.58
C ARG A 140 -7.59 -1.79 3.61
N VAL A 141 -6.36 -1.63 3.12
CA VAL A 141 -5.69 -0.34 3.01
C VAL A 141 -6.28 0.45 1.83
N MET A 142 -6.24 -0.12 0.62
CA MET A 142 -6.65 0.58 -0.60
C MET A 142 -8.13 0.96 -0.63
N ALA A 143 -9.04 0.07 -0.20
CA ALA A 143 -10.46 0.39 -0.17
C ALA A 143 -10.80 1.40 0.93
N PHE A 144 -10.05 1.39 2.05
CA PHE A 144 -10.21 2.41 3.08
C PHE A 144 -9.77 3.76 2.56
N ASP A 145 -8.58 3.85 1.97
CA ASP A 145 -8.03 5.10 1.42
C ASP A 145 -8.92 5.65 0.30
N ALA A 146 -9.44 4.80 -0.58
CA ALA A 146 -10.39 5.18 -1.63
C ALA A 146 -11.70 5.78 -1.11
N LEU A 147 -12.22 5.25 0.01
CA LEU A 147 -13.50 5.66 0.59
C LEU A 147 -13.33 6.76 1.65
N ALA A 148 -12.13 6.93 2.21
CA ALA A 148 -11.85 7.83 3.33
C ALA A 148 -12.33 9.26 3.05
N ASP A 149 -12.15 9.77 1.83
CA ASP A 149 -12.49 11.16 1.48
C ASP A 149 -13.99 11.42 1.27
N HIS A 150 -14.77 10.38 0.96
CA HIS A 150 -16.15 10.55 0.46
C HIS A 150 -17.21 9.85 1.33
N ALA A 151 -16.85 8.80 2.07
CA ALA A 151 -17.78 7.95 2.80
C ALA A 151 -17.69 8.14 4.32
N SER A 152 -18.86 8.18 4.97
CA SER A 152 -18.94 8.16 6.43
C SER A 152 -18.41 6.84 7.02
N ALA A 153 -18.10 6.82 8.32
CA ALA A 153 -17.63 5.60 8.99
C ALA A 153 -18.65 4.44 8.88
N GLU A 154 -19.94 4.76 8.93
CA GLU A 154 -21.03 3.80 8.80
C GLU A 154 -21.16 3.27 7.37
N GLU A 155 -21.10 4.15 6.37
CA GLU A 155 -21.12 3.78 4.95
C GLU A 155 -19.95 2.86 4.61
N ARG A 156 -18.74 3.19 5.09
CA ARG A 156 -17.54 2.35 4.91
C ARG A 156 -17.72 0.96 5.52
N ARG A 157 -18.20 0.88 6.76
CA ARG A 157 -18.39 -0.42 7.43
C ARG A 157 -19.40 -1.29 6.68
N GLU A 158 -20.44 -0.70 6.13
CA GLU A 158 -21.45 -1.41 5.35
C GLU A 158 -20.90 -1.91 4.02
N ILE A 159 -20.17 -1.08 3.27
CA ILE A 159 -19.52 -1.48 2.01
C ILE A 159 -18.53 -2.62 2.24
N PHE A 160 -17.70 -2.52 3.28
CA PHE A 160 -16.73 -3.56 3.64
C PHE A 160 -17.42 -4.89 3.97
N LYS A 161 -18.61 -4.86 4.60
CA LYS A 161 -19.38 -6.08 4.88
C LYS A 161 -20.02 -6.67 3.62
N ARG A 162 -20.70 -5.84 2.81
CA ARG A 162 -21.43 -6.28 1.60
C ARG A 162 -20.50 -6.80 0.51
N HIS A 163 -19.35 -6.14 0.30
CA HIS A 163 -18.45 -6.44 -0.81
C HIS A 163 -17.15 -7.14 -0.40
N ARG A 164 -17.06 -7.71 0.82
CA ARG A 164 -15.81 -8.29 1.36
C ARG A 164 -15.11 -9.26 0.41
N TRP A 165 -15.87 -10.15 -0.24
CA TRP A 165 -15.31 -11.20 -1.09
C TRP A 165 -14.80 -10.65 -2.41
N TRP A 166 -15.51 -9.66 -2.96
CA TRP A 166 -15.08 -8.99 -4.18
C TRP A 166 -13.84 -8.11 -3.94
N LEU A 167 -13.84 -7.36 -2.84
CA LEU A 167 -12.68 -6.56 -2.42
C LEU A 167 -11.46 -7.44 -2.15
N LEU A 168 -11.65 -8.60 -1.49
CA LEU A 168 -10.59 -9.59 -1.30
C LEU A 168 -10.09 -10.13 -2.63
N GLY A 169 -10.97 -10.49 -3.56
CA GLY A 169 -10.61 -10.98 -4.89
C GLY A 169 -9.77 -9.96 -5.66
N MET A 170 -10.20 -8.69 -5.69
CA MET A 170 -9.41 -7.59 -6.25
C MET A 170 -8.05 -7.48 -5.55
N GLY A 171 -8.03 -7.55 -4.22
CA GLY A 171 -6.81 -7.50 -3.42
C GLY A 171 -5.82 -8.61 -3.80
N VAL A 172 -6.31 -9.85 -3.90
CA VAL A 172 -5.50 -11.02 -4.29
C VAL A 172 -4.96 -10.85 -5.71
N VAL A 173 -5.78 -10.42 -6.67
CA VAL A 173 -5.35 -10.15 -8.05
C VAL A 173 -4.25 -9.08 -8.06
N THR A 174 -4.46 -7.96 -7.37
CA THR A 174 -3.45 -6.89 -7.28
C THR A 174 -2.19 -7.32 -6.53
N GLY A 175 -2.32 -8.21 -5.54
CA GLY A 175 -1.19 -8.80 -4.82
C GLY A 175 -0.34 -9.70 -5.73
N TYR A 176 -0.98 -10.55 -6.53
CA TYR A 176 -0.29 -11.36 -7.54
C TYR A 176 0.36 -10.49 -8.63
N MET A 177 -0.32 -9.42 -9.08
CA MET A 177 0.28 -8.45 -9.99
C MET A 177 1.52 -7.80 -9.36
N GLY A 178 1.49 -7.49 -8.07
CA GLY A 178 2.64 -6.99 -7.32
C GLY A 178 3.83 -7.96 -7.25
N ALA A 179 3.61 -9.26 -7.46
CA ALA A 179 4.68 -10.25 -7.58
C ALA A 179 5.24 -10.37 -9.01
N ALA A 180 4.54 -9.82 -10.02
CA ALA A 180 4.97 -9.90 -11.42
C ALA A 180 6.36 -9.29 -11.69
N PRO A 181 6.76 -8.14 -11.10
CA PRO A 181 8.10 -7.61 -11.30
C PRO A 181 9.19 -8.54 -10.75
N SER A 182 8.87 -9.37 -9.75
CA SER A 182 9.81 -10.36 -9.21
C SER A 182 10.13 -11.47 -10.23
N LEU A 183 9.23 -11.74 -11.18
CA LEU A 183 9.47 -12.68 -12.29
C LEU A 183 10.54 -12.19 -13.26
N VAL A 184 10.80 -10.88 -13.32
CA VAL A 184 11.90 -10.33 -14.13
C VAL A 184 13.24 -10.93 -13.69
N TRP A 185 13.37 -11.27 -12.41
CA TRP A 185 14.57 -11.85 -11.82
C TRP A 185 14.65 -13.38 -11.94
N SER A 186 13.55 -14.06 -12.30
CA SER A 186 13.56 -15.51 -12.51
C SER A 186 14.29 -15.92 -13.79
N LEU A 187 14.66 -14.96 -14.65
CA LEU A 187 15.44 -15.16 -15.87
C LEU A 187 16.91 -15.60 -15.62
N GLY A 188 17.32 -15.77 -14.35
CA GLY A 188 18.60 -16.34 -13.96
C GLY A 188 19.78 -15.41 -14.22
N PHE A 189 20.95 -15.97 -14.57
CA PHE A 189 22.18 -15.19 -14.75
C PHE A 189 22.07 -14.09 -15.82
N MET A 190 21.22 -14.28 -16.84
CA MET A 190 20.95 -13.27 -17.88
C MET A 190 20.36 -11.97 -17.29
N ALA A 191 19.64 -12.06 -16.17
CA ALA A 191 19.08 -10.90 -15.50
C ALA A 191 20.16 -9.97 -14.92
N VAL A 192 21.34 -10.51 -14.56
CA VAL A 192 22.46 -9.70 -14.04
C VAL A 192 23.04 -8.81 -15.13
N ALA A 193 23.23 -9.34 -16.34
CA ALA A 193 23.70 -8.56 -17.49
C ALA A 193 22.70 -7.45 -17.89
N LEU A 194 21.40 -7.74 -17.75
CA LEU A 194 20.32 -6.79 -18.05
C LEU A 194 19.90 -5.94 -16.85
N ALA A 195 20.49 -6.13 -15.67
CA ALA A 195 20.08 -5.49 -14.42
C ALA A 195 19.97 -3.95 -14.50
N PRO A 196 20.88 -3.22 -15.19
CA PRO A 196 20.75 -1.77 -15.36
C PRO A 196 19.44 -1.33 -16.03
N PHE A 197 18.84 -2.19 -16.86
CA PHE A 197 17.55 -1.95 -17.52
C PHE A 197 16.39 -2.59 -16.75
N LEU A 198 16.58 -3.80 -16.21
CA LEU A 198 15.55 -4.54 -15.48
C LEU A 198 15.18 -3.91 -14.14
N VAL A 199 16.13 -3.29 -13.44
CA VAL A 199 15.86 -2.60 -12.17
C VAL A 199 14.92 -1.40 -12.38
N PRO A 200 15.23 -0.41 -13.25
CA PRO A 200 14.29 0.67 -13.56
C PRO A 200 12.95 0.15 -14.09
N LEU A 201 12.97 -0.85 -14.98
CA LEU A 201 11.75 -1.44 -15.53
C LEU A 201 10.87 -2.03 -14.43
N SER A 202 11.45 -2.78 -13.50
CA SER A 202 10.75 -3.39 -12.36
C SER A 202 10.11 -2.32 -11.47
N ILE A 203 10.86 -1.26 -11.15
CA ILE A 203 10.36 -0.11 -10.37
C ILE A 203 9.18 0.56 -11.09
N TRP A 204 9.27 0.72 -12.42
CA TRP A 204 8.21 1.30 -13.22
C TRP A 204 6.95 0.42 -13.23
N LEU A 205 7.14 -0.89 -13.35
CA LEU A 205 6.08 -1.90 -13.27
C LEU A 205 5.38 -1.86 -11.90
N TYR A 206 6.13 -1.81 -10.79
CA TYR A 206 5.58 -1.63 -9.44
C TYR A 206 4.72 -0.35 -9.35
N THR A 207 5.21 0.76 -9.90
CA THR A 207 4.50 2.03 -9.90
C THR A 207 3.19 1.96 -10.69
N LEU A 208 3.22 1.35 -11.89
CA LEU A 208 2.02 1.16 -12.72
C LEU A 208 1.00 0.24 -12.05
N ILE A 209 1.43 -0.88 -11.48
CA ILE A 209 0.56 -1.81 -10.76
C ILE A 209 -0.08 -1.10 -9.57
N PHE A 210 0.69 -0.33 -8.81
CA PHE A 210 0.18 0.44 -7.69
C PHE A 210 -0.87 1.48 -8.13
N ALA A 211 -0.56 2.26 -9.18
CA ALA A 211 -1.48 3.26 -9.73
C ALA A 211 -2.78 2.62 -10.26
N PHE A 212 -2.65 1.52 -11.01
CA PHE A 212 -3.79 0.75 -11.51
C PHE A 212 -4.65 0.19 -10.38
N SER A 213 -4.02 -0.40 -9.35
CA SER A 213 -4.72 -0.94 -8.18
C SER A 213 -5.49 0.16 -7.45
N SER A 214 -4.85 1.30 -7.19
CA SER A 214 -5.49 2.47 -6.57
C SER A 214 -6.70 2.93 -7.39
N LEU A 215 -6.55 3.10 -8.71
CA LEU A 215 -7.64 3.50 -9.60
C LEU A 215 -8.80 2.50 -9.58
N TRP A 216 -8.51 1.20 -9.63
CA TRP A 216 -9.52 0.14 -9.62
C TRP A 216 -10.29 0.15 -8.29
N PHE A 217 -9.59 0.16 -7.16
CA PHE A 217 -10.20 0.24 -5.83
C PHE A 217 -11.04 1.51 -5.65
N SER A 218 -10.56 2.66 -6.13
CA SER A 218 -11.33 3.91 -6.09
C SER A 218 -12.57 3.87 -6.97
N HIS A 219 -12.45 3.39 -8.20
CA HIS A 219 -13.60 3.29 -9.09
C HIS A 219 -14.68 2.37 -8.52
N TYR A 220 -14.28 1.19 -8.06
CA TYR A 220 -15.21 0.22 -7.48
C TYR A 220 -15.80 0.73 -6.16
N GLY A 221 -14.98 1.23 -5.24
CA GLY A 221 -15.42 1.75 -3.95
C GLY A 221 -16.40 2.91 -4.09
N LEU A 222 -16.10 3.90 -4.94
CA LEU A 222 -16.99 5.05 -5.17
C LEU A 222 -18.30 4.63 -5.86
N SER A 223 -18.26 3.68 -6.81
CA SER A 223 -19.49 3.14 -7.41
C SER A 223 -20.37 2.41 -6.39
N ALA A 224 -19.76 1.64 -5.48
CA ALA A 224 -20.48 0.95 -4.41
C ALA A 224 -21.11 1.97 -3.44
N LEU A 225 -20.38 3.03 -3.10
CA LEU A 225 -20.89 4.14 -2.29
C LEU A 225 -22.06 4.85 -2.95
N GLN A 226 -21.97 5.14 -4.25
CA GLN A 226 -23.05 5.76 -5.02
C GLN A 226 -24.31 4.89 -4.99
N SER A 227 -24.17 3.59 -5.22
CA SER A 227 -25.29 2.65 -5.16
C SER A 227 -25.90 2.55 -3.76
N LEU A 228 -25.08 2.59 -2.70
CA LEU A 228 -25.55 2.55 -1.32
C LEU A 228 -26.36 3.80 -0.97
N ARG A 229 -25.90 4.99 -1.39
CA ARG A 229 -26.63 6.24 -1.19
C ARG A 229 -27.92 6.28 -1.99
N ALA A 230 -27.90 5.85 -3.26
CA ALA A 230 -29.09 5.74 -4.09
C ALA A 230 -30.16 4.80 -3.50
N GLN A 231 -29.74 3.76 -2.78
CA GLN A 231 -30.64 2.86 -2.04
C GLN A 231 -31.17 3.43 -0.73
N ARG A 232 -30.48 4.41 -0.12
CA ARG A 232 -30.91 5.08 1.13
C ARG A 232 -31.78 6.31 0.89
N SER A 233 -31.61 6.98 -0.25
CA SER A 233 -32.44 8.12 -0.67
C SER A 233 -33.94 7.85 -0.90
N PRO A 234 -34.45 6.62 -1.13
CA PRO A 234 -35.90 6.39 -1.27
C PRO A 234 -36.68 6.48 0.06
N ASP A 235 -36.03 6.23 1.21
CA ASP A 235 -36.74 6.05 2.49
C ASP A 235 -37.13 7.36 3.20
N THR A 236 -36.63 8.51 2.76
CA THR A 236 -37.05 9.82 3.29
C THR A 236 -38.29 10.40 2.59
N ALA A 237 -38.72 9.84 1.44
CA ALA A 237 -39.87 10.36 0.70
C ALA A 237 -41.22 9.76 1.15
N THR A 238 -41.23 8.61 1.82
CA THR A 238 -42.48 7.88 2.13
C THR A 238 -43.06 8.22 3.53
N THR A 239 -42.36 9.02 4.35
CA THR A 239 -42.81 9.38 5.71
C THR A 239 -43.46 10.77 5.81
N GLN A 240 -43.70 11.44 4.67
CA GLN A 240 -44.48 12.69 4.62
C GLN A 240 -45.63 12.57 3.61
N MET A 241 -46.58 11.67 3.87
CA MET A 241 -47.98 12.01 3.55
C MET A 241 -48.47 12.91 4.69
N PRO A 242 -48.71 14.21 4.46
CA PRO A 242 -49.48 14.99 5.41
C PRO A 242 -50.90 14.42 5.39
N LEU A 243 -51.28 13.71 6.45
CA LEU A 243 -52.68 13.45 6.79
C LEU A 243 -53.29 14.78 7.24
N VAL A 244 -53.69 15.60 6.27
CA VAL A 244 -54.49 16.82 6.40
C VAL A 244 -55.36 16.82 5.13
N VAL A 245 -56.67 16.64 5.16
CA VAL A 245 -57.68 17.52 5.80
C VAL A 245 -58.97 16.75 6.12
N ASP A 246 -59.38 16.90 7.38
CA ASP A 246 -60.70 17.13 7.97
C ASP A 246 -62.00 16.49 7.44
N THR A 247 -62.70 15.94 8.42
CA THR A 247 -64.14 15.70 8.56
C THR A 247 -64.96 17.00 8.54
N VAL A 248 -65.57 17.37 7.41
CA VAL A 248 -66.77 18.24 7.26
C VAL A 248 -67.29 17.94 5.84
N ASP A 249 -68.33 17.15 5.54
CA ASP A 249 -69.76 17.33 5.80
C ASP A 249 -70.48 15.98 5.61
N MET A 250 -71.10 15.47 6.67
CA MET A 250 -72.16 14.45 6.61
C MET A 250 -73.33 14.93 7.48
N GLU A 251 -73.66 16.21 7.35
CA GLU A 251 -75.03 16.71 7.53
C GLU A 251 -75.47 17.24 6.16
N LEU A 252 -76.31 16.47 5.48
CA LEU A 252 -77.27 16.82 4.41
C LEU A 252 -77.31 15.74 3.33
N LEU A 253 -78.12 14.70 3.59
CA LEU A 253 -79.09 13.97 2.73
C LEU A 253 -79.33 12.56 3.31
#